data_AF-A0A7C6KQ70-F1
#
_entry.id   AF-A0A7C6KQ70-F1
#
_cell.length_a   1.000
_cell.length_b   1.000
_cell.length_c   1.000
_cell.angle_alpha   90.00
_cell.angle_beta   90.00
_cell.angle_gamma   90.00
#
_symmetry.space_group_name_H-M   'P 1'
#
loop_
_entity.id
_entity.type
_entity.pdbx_description
1 polymer ?
#
loop_
_entity_poly.entity_id
_entity_poly.type
_entity_poly.pdbx_seq_one_letter_code
_entity_poly.pdbx_strand_id
1 'polypeptide(L)'
;MIGEDNFFIIVFTITFWCLNKNFGYRLGFTYLSSAIVNVALKETFRIPRPIGRPGIRSLRLETAGDYSFPSGHAQATATLWTSIMIKVRKRWLYLGVHTLADVTGGMIVGVCWVLICRYLVIGL
;
A
#
# COMPACT_ATOMS: atom_id res chain seq x y z
N MET A 1 8.70 10.56 8.45
CA MET A 1 8.03 9.40 9.10
C MET A 1 8.41 8.12 8.37
N ILE A 2 8.44 6.96 9.03
CA ILE A 2 8.90 5.66 8.45
C ILE A 2 8.06 5.19 7.23
N GLY A 3 6.90 5.80 6.99
CA GLY A 3 6.06 5.55 5.81
C GLY A 3 6.22 6.58 4.68
N GLU A 4 7.15 7.53 4.74
CA GLU A 4 7.37 8.52 3.68
C GLU A 4 8.36 8.02 2.62
N ASP A 5 8.24 8.56 1.40
CA ASP A 5 9.02 8.16 0.22
C ASP A 5 10.53 8.15 0.48
N ASN A 6 11.03 9.14 1.22
CA ASN A 6 12.44 9.25 1.59
C ASN A 6 12.96 8.01 2.36
N PHE A 7 12.13 7.42 3.22
CA PHE A 7 12.51 6.20 3.93
C PHE A 7 12.69 5.03 2.95
N PHE A 8 11.74 4.84 2.02
CA PHE A 8 11.82 3.77 1.02
C PHE A 8 13.02 3.94 0.08
N ILE A 9 13.31 5.17 -0.35
CA ILE A 9 14.47 5.49 -1.19
C ILE A 9 15.79 5.11 -0.50
N ILE A 10 15.93 5.41 0.80
CA ILE A 10 17.11 5.04 1.57
C ILE A 10 17.24 3.51 1.65
N VAL A 11 16.15 2.81 1.96
CA VAL A 11 16.14 1.33 2.05
C VAL A 11 16.51 0.70 0.70
N PHE A 12 15.97 1.19 -0.42
CA PHE A 12 16.31 0.70 -1.74
C PHE A 12 17.76 0.97 -2.10
N THR A 13 18.26 2.17 -1.81
CA THR A 13 19.66 2.55 -2.07
C THR A 13 20.63 1.67 -1.29
N ILE A 14 20.41 1.48 0.01
CA ILE A 14 21.25 0.60 0.84
C ILE A 14 21.17 -0.84 0.33
N THR A 15 19.98 -1.32 -0.01
CA THR A 15 19.82 -2.70 -0.48
C THR A 15 20.49 -2.91 -1.83
N PHE A 16 20.37 -1.94 -2.74
CA PHE A 16 20.95 -1.96 -4.07
C PHE A 16 22.48 -1.91 -4.01
N TRP A 17 23.03 -0.98 -3.22
CA TRP A 17 24.45 -0.68 -3.21
C TRP A 17 25.25 -1.60 -2.27
N CYS A 18 24.73 -1.87 -1.08
CA CYS A 18 25.48 -2.52 -0.01
C CYS A 18 25.16 -4.01 0.18
N LEU A 19 23.98 -4.48 -0.24
CA LEU A 19 23.53 -5.85 0.03
C LEU A 19 23.50 -6.73 -1.23
N ASN A 20 22.64 -6.39 -2.19
CA ASN A 20 22.45 -7.18 -3.39
C ASN A 20 21.76 -6.37 -4.50
N LYS A 21 22.48 -6.07 -5.58
CA LYS A 21 21.96 -5.30 -6.73
C LYS A 21 20.68 -5.89 -7.32
N ASN A 22 20.65 -7.21 -7.56
CA ASN A 22 19.48 -7.88 -8.15
C ASN A 22 18.24 -7.77 -7.26
N PHE A 23 18.41 -7.84 -5.94
CA PHE A 23 17.31 -7.68 -5.00
C PHE A 23 16.88 -6.21 -4.86
N GLY A 24 17.83 -5.26 -4.84
CA GLY A 24 17.54 -3.83 -4.87
C GLY A 24 16.71 -3.42 -6.08
N TYR A 25 17.06 -3.90 -7.28
CA TYR A 25 16.26 -3.67 -8.50
C TYR A 25 14.85 -4.21 -8.37
N ARG A 26 14.68 -5.45 -7.87
CA ARG A 26 13.36 -6.06 -7.66
C ARG A 26 12.52 -5.26 -6.66
N LEU A 27 13.12 -4.80 -5.56
CA LEU A 27 12.44 -3.97 -4.57
C LEU A 27 11.96 -2.64 -5.17
N GLY A 28 12.85 -1.91 -5.85
CA GLY A 28 12.50 -0.64 -6.49
C GLY A 28 11.42 -0.80 -7.56
N PHE A 29 11.54 -1.82 -8.41
CA PHE A 29 10.54 -2.12 -9.44
C PHE A 29 9.17 -2.47 -8.84
N THR A 30 9.14 -3.30 -7.78
CA THR A 30 7.91 -3.69 -7.10
C THR A 30 7.24 -2.48 -6.42
N TYR A 31 8.03 -1.58 -5.83
CA TYR A 31 7.52 -0.33 -5.24
C TYR A 31 6.92 0.60 -6.29
N LEU A 32 7.63 0.86 -7.39
CA LEU A 32 7.17 1.76 -8.44
C LEU A 32 5.91 1.24 -9.13
N SER A 33 5.88 -0.05 -9.48
CA SER A 33 4.68 -0.68 -10.05
C SER A 33 3.50 -0.66 -9.07
N SER A 34 3.74 -0.91 -7.78
CA SER A 34 2.72 -0.76 -6.73
C SER A 34 2.18 0.67 -6.64
N ALA A 35 3.04 1.69 -6.71
CA ALA A 35 2.63 3.09 -6.70
C ALA A 35 1.73 3.45 -7.89
N ILE A 36 2.05 2.97 -9.10
CA ILE A 36 1.22 3.15 -10.30
C ILE A 36 -0.18 2.53 -10.09
N VAL A 37 -0.24 1.31 -9.57
CA VAL A 37 -1.51 0.64 -9.25
C VAL A 37 -2.30 1.43 -8.21
N ASN A 38 -1.62 1.97 -7.18
CA ASN A 38 -2.28 2.79 -6.15
C ASN A 38 -2.98 4.01 -6.76
N VAL A 39 -2.28 4.76 -7.63
CA VAL A 39 -2.83 5.92 -8.32
C VAL A 39 -3.98 5.53 -9.24
N ALA A 40 -3.83 4.46 -10.03
CA ALA A 40 -4.90 3.99 -10.90
C ALA A 40 -6.18 3.62 -10.13
N LEU A 41 -6.05 2.94 -8.99
CA LEU A 41 -7.18 2.60 -8.13
C LEU A 41 -7.81 3.85 -7.52
N LYS A 42 -7.01 4.81 -7.06
CA LYS A 42 -7.50 6.09 -6.55
C LYS A 42 -8.35 6.84 -7.57
N GLU A 43 -7.87 6.93 -8.81
CA GLU A 43 -8.60 7.56 -9.92
C GLU A 43 -9.87 6.80 -10.33
N THR A 44 -9.93 5.50 -10.07
CA THR A 44 -11.10 4.65 -10.34
C THR A 44 -12.18 4.80 -9.26
N PHE A 45 -11.78 4.80 -7.98
CA PHE A 45 -12.72 4.83 -6.86
C PHE A 45 -13.13 6.25 -6.46
N ARG A 46 -12.24 7.23 -6.64
CA ARG A 46 -12.47 8.66 -6.36
C ARG A 46 -13.10 8.96 -5.00
N ILE A 47 -12.68 8.22 -3.97
CA ILE A 47 -13.24 8.37 -2.62
C ILE A 47 -12.65 9.63 -1.97
N PRO A 48 -13.45 10.67 -1.67
CA PRO A 48 -12.94 11.91 -1.10
C PRO A 48 -12.49 11.71 0.35
N ARG A 49 -11.45 12.42 0.76
CA ARG A 49 -11.00 12.42 2.16
C ARG A 49 -12.00 13.19 3.04
N PRO A 50 -12.21 12.77 4.30
CA PRO A 50 -13.04 13.51 5.24
C PRO A 50 -12.28 14.74 5.79
N ILE A 51 -12.04 15.74 4.94
CA ILE A 51 -11.39 17.01 5.31
C ILE A 51 -12.48 18.02 5.69
N GLY A 52 -12.28 18.76 6.79
CA GLY A 52 -13.17 19.87 7.17
C GLY A 52 -14.56 19.49 7.67
N ARG A 53 -14.84 18.21 7.96
CA ARG A 53 -16.10 17.80 8.60
C ARG A 53 -16.13 18.26 10.07
N PRO A 54 -17.29 18.72 10.59
CA PRO A 54 -17.41 19.13 11.98
C PRO A 54 -17.01 17.96 12.90
N GLY A 55 -16.07 18.22 13.81
CA GLY A 55 -15.50 17.21 14.72
C GLY A 55 -14.24 16.50 14.23
N ILE A 56 -13.77 16.71 12.98
CA ILE A 56 -12.56 16.06 12.45
C ILE A 56 -11.42 17.07 12.29
N ARG A 57 -10.39 16.95 13.14
CA ARG A 57 -9.16 17.74 13.02
C ARG A 57 -8.26 17.16 11.94
N SER A 58 -8.12 17.86 10.82
CA SER A 58 -7.20 17.48 9.74
C SER A 58 -5.77 17.94 10.07
N LEU A 59 -4.87 16.98 10.34
CA LEU A 59 -3.50 17.26 10.82
C LEU A 59 -2.46 17.46 9.70
N ARG A 60 -2.73 16.99 8.48
CA ARG A 60 -1.83 17.11 7.32
C ARG A 60 -2.62 17.49 6.07
N LEU A 61 -2.93 18.77 5.93
CA LEU A 61 -3.67 19.30 4.77
C LEU A 61 -2.81 19.36 3.50
N GLU A 62 -1.51 19.58 3.64
CA GLU A 62 -0.60 19.77 2.50
C GLU A 62 -0.38 18.50 1.66
N THR A 63 -0.54 17.32 2.26
CA THR A 63 -0.42 16.02 1.58
C THR A 63 -1.78 15.41 1.22
N ALA A 64 -2.88 16.14 1.44
CA ALA A 64 -4.25 15.62 1.38
C ALA A 64 -4.99 15.92 0.07
N GLY A 65 -4.31 16.46 -0.96
CA GLY A 65 -4.94 16.79 -2.24
C GLY A 65 -5.45 15.60 -3.06
N ASP A 66 -5.12 14.38 -2.66
CA ASP A 66 -5.41 13.14 -3.39
C ASP A 66 -6.47 12.27 -2.68
N TYR A 67 -7.12 11.35 -3.40
CA TYR A 67 -8.18 10.48 -2.90
C TYR A 67 -7.74 9.62 -1.69
N SER A 68 -8.73 9.25 -0.88
CA SER A 68 -8.54 8.56 0.39
C SER A 68 -8.23 7.07 0.24
N PHE A 69 -8.71 6.44 -0.84
CA PHE A 69 -8.66 4.99 -1.02
C PHE A 69 -8.10 4.62 -2.39
N PRO A 70 -7.19 3.63 -2.47
CA PRO A 70 -6.52 2.95 -1.35
C PRO A 70 -5.43 3.81 -0.66
N SER A 71 -5.05 3.46 0.57
CA SER A 71 -4.02 4.19 1.32
C SER A 71 -2.62 3.94 0.75
N GLY A 72 -1.97 5.00 0.23
CA GLY A 72 -0.62 4.94 -0.33
C GLY A 72 0.43 4.49 0.69
N HIS A 73 0.46 5.09 1.89
CA HIS A 73 1.40 4.70 2.95
C HIS A 73 1.23 3.23 3.37
N ALA A 74 -0.02 2.78 3.56
CA ALA A 74 -0.28 1.38 3.94
C ALA A 74 0.18 0.42 2.83
N GLN A 75 -0.12 0.72 1.57
CA GLN A 75 0.28 -0.11 0.43
C GLN A 75 1.80 -0.11 0.25
N ALA A 76 2.47 1.04 0.38
CA ALA A 76 3.93 1.15 0.31
C ALA A 76 4.62 0.32 1.40
N THR A 77 4.18 0.45 2.65
CA THR A 77 4.69 -0.33 3.78
C THR A 77 4.46 -1.83 3.58
N ALA A 78 3.25 -2.24 3.17
CA ALA A 78 2.95 -3.64 2.89
C ALA A 78 3.83 -4.21 1.75
N THR A 79 4.04 -3.44 0.69
CA THR A 79 4.86 -3.83 -0.46
C THR A 79 6.32 -4.07 -0.04
N LEU A 80 6.90 -3.16 0.74
CA LEU A 80 8.28 -3.28 1.22
C LEU A 80 8.46 -4.53 2.09
N TRP A 81 7.66 -4.65 3.16
CA TRP A 81 7.84 -5.73 4.13
C TRP A 81 7.55 -7.10 3.54
N THR A 82 6.52 -7.22 2.70
CA THR A 82 6.20 -8.47 2.00
C THR A 82 7.37 -8.90 1.10
N SER A 83 7.96 -7.96 0.36
CA SER A 83 9.12 -8.24 -0.51
C SER A 83 10.33 -8.73 0.29
N ILE A 84 10.59 -8.12 1.45
CA ILE A 84 11.67 -8.55 2.37
C ILE A 84 11.35 -9.93 2.94
N MET A 85 10.13 -10.18 3.41
CA MET A 85 9.73 -11.47 3.98
C MET A 85 9.88 -12.62 2.98
N ILE A 86 9.44 -12.43 1.73
CA ILE A 86 9.58 -13.42 0.66
C ILE A 86 11.05 -13.75 0.40
N LYS A 87 11.93 -12.74 0.45
CA LYS A 87 13.37 -12.94 0.24
C LYS A 87 14.04 -13.64 1.41
N VAL A 88 13.71 -13.24 2.64
CA VAL A 88 14.39 -13.70 3.86
C VAL A 88 13.93 -15.12 4.26
N ARG A 89 12.71 -15.55 3.89
CA ARG A 89 12.14 -16.90 4.16
C ARG A 89 12.27 -17.37 5.62
N LYS A 90 12.53 -16.48 6.59
CA LYS A 90 12.70 -16.82 8.00
C LYS A 90 11.36 -16.70 8.71
N ARG A 91 10.94 -17.81 9.35
CA ARG A 91 9.67 -17.97 10.11
C ARG A 91 9.44 -16.96 11.25
N TRP A 92 10.43 -16.16 11.61
CA TRP A 92 10.36 -15.20 12.73
C TRP A 92 9.77 -13.85 12.29
N LEU A 93 9.80 -13.56 10.99
CA LEU A 93 9.14 -12.37 10.40
C LEU A 93 7.70 -12.66 9.96
N TYR A 94 7.28 -13.92 9.96
CA TYR A 94 5.99 -14.38 9.48
C TYR A 94 5.37 -15.29 10.54
N LEU A 95 4.28 -14.85 11.17
CA LEU A 95 3.63 -15.57 12.29
C LEU A 95 3.13 -16.98 11.92
N GLY A 96 3.24 -17.41 10.66
CA GLY A 96 2.83 -18.76 10.24
C GLY A 96 1.35 -18.89 9.91
N VAL A 97 0.55 -17.87 10.19
CA VAL A 97 -0.91 -18.00 10.28
C VAL A 97 -1.65 -17.85 8.94
N HIS A 98 -1.06 -17.18 7.94
CA HIS A 98 -1.77 -16.78 6.72
C HIS A 98 -0.97 -17.02 5.44
N THR A 99 -1.34 -18.04 4.67
CA THR A 99 -0.71 -18.30 3.38
C THR A 99 -0.90 -17.13 2.41
N LEU A 100 -0.08 -17.06 1.35
CA LEU A 100 -0.27 -16.06 0.29
C LEU A 100 -1.67 -16.16 -0.34
N ALA A 101 -2.25 -17.36 -0.40
CA ALA A 101 -3.61 -17.57 -0.87
C ALA A 101 -4.65 -16.93 0.07
N ASP A 102 -4.46 -17.04 1.39
CA ASP A 102 -5.37 -16.44 2.37
C ASP A 102 -5.38 -14.91 2.27
N VAL A 103 -4.19 -14.31 2.12
CA VAL A 103 -4.06 -12.85 1.99
C VAL A 103 -4.65 -12.34 0.68
N THR A 104 -4.34 -13.02 -0.43
CA THR A 104 -4.87 -12.62 -1.76
C THR A 104 -6.37 -12.84 -1.86
N GLY A 105 -6.89 -13.95 -1.34
CA GLY A 105 -8.32 -14.23 -1.24
C GLY A 105 -9.06 -13.19 -0.41
N GLY A 106 -8.53 -12.82 0.76
CA GLY A 106 -9.09 -11.76 1.60
C GLY A 106 -9.15 -10.40 0.90
N MET A 107 -8.11 -10.03 0.13
CA MET A 107 -8.12 -8.79 -0.66
C MET A 107 -9.22 -8.80 -1.73
N ILE A 108 -9.37 -9.90 -2.48
CA ILE A 108 -10.39 -10.02 -3.53
C ILE A 108 -11.79 -9.87 -2.94
N VAL A 109 -12.08 -10.61 -1.87
CA VAL A 109 -13.38 -10.55 -1.17
C VAL A 109 -13.68 -9.14 -0.67
N GLY A 110 -12.69 -8.46 -0.07
CA GLY A 110 -12.83 -7.09 0.40
C GLY A 110 -13.14 -6.09 -0.72
N VAL A 111 -12.44 -6.19 -1.85
CA VAL A 111 -12.69 -5.33 -3.04
C VAL A 111 -14.08 -5.58 -3.60
N CYS A 112 -14.47 -6.84 -3.79
CA CYS A 112 -15.81 -7.20 -4.26
C CYS A 112 -16.90 -6.64 -3.33
N TRP A 113 -16.70 -6.73 -2.01
CA TRP A 113 -17.66 -6.21 -1.04
C TRP A 113 -17.83 -4.68 -1.13
N VAL A 114 -16.72 -3.94 -1.26
CA VAL A 114 -16.78 -2.47 -1.43
C VAL A 114 -17.53 -2.10 -2.72
N LEU A 115 -17.29 -2.82 -3.81
CA LEU A 115 -18.01 -2.60 -5.08
C LEU A 115 -19.52 -2.88 -4.95
N ILE A 116 -19.89 -3.96 -4.27
CA ILE A 116 -21.29 -4.30 -3.98
C ILE A 116 -21.93 -3.22 -3.12
N CYS A 117 -21.29 -2.84 -2.01
CA CYS A 117 -21.78 -1.76 -1.14
C CYS A 117 -21.93 -0.44 -1.92
N ARG A 118 -20.99 -0.11 -2.81
CA ARG A 118 -21.09 1.07 -3.68
C ARG A 118 -22.32 0.98 -4.59
N TYR A 119 -22.55 -0.16 -5.24
CA TYR A 119 -23.73 -0.36 -6.09
C TYR A 119 -25.04 -0.22 -5.30
N LEU A 120 -25.10 -0.83 -4.11
CA LEU A 120 -26.29 -0.82 -3.26
C LEU A 120 -26.59 0.53 -2.61
N VAL A 121 -25.56 1.28 -2.20
CA VAL A 121 -25.73 2.55 -1.47
C VAL A 121 -25.83 3.76 -2.40
N ILE A 122 -25.06 3.76 -3.48
CA ILE A 122 -24.97 4.92 -4.40
C ILE A 122 -25.90 4.74 -5.60
N GLY A 123 -26.31 3.51 -5.94
CA GLY A 123 -27.34 3.24 -6.93
C GLY A 123 -27.19 4.08 -8.20
N LEU A 124 -26.01 4.00 -8.84
CA LEU A 124 -25.62 4.69 -10.09
C LEU A 124 -26.25 6.07 -10.36
#